data_AF-A0A9R0J2G7-F1
#
_entry.id   AF-A0A9R0J2G7-F1
#
_cell.length_a   1.000
_cell.length_b   1.000
_cell.length_c   1.000
_cell.angle_alpha   90.00
_cell.angle_beta   90.00
_cell.angle_gamma   90.00
#
_symmetry.space_group_name_H-M   'P 1'
#
loop_
_entity.id
_entity.type
_entity.pdbx_description
1 polymer ?
#
loop_
_entity_poly.entity_id
_entity_poly.type
_entity_poly.pdbx_seq_one_letter_code
_entity_poly.pdbx_strand_id
1 'polypeptide(L)'
;MPDPTQWPSFDLPIILPPPMKRASGRPPKLRKIGKHDPKRGKRNSTVRCGKCKEVGHNARTCRGGATAKQKKDAAAAAGASGSAGAAGAAGSGAAGSQQGGDQGASSSQQQRNASKRVVQSERFGKCLLELSGNNAIIVMDDADIKLVIRSVVFAAVGTTGQSCTTCRRLLLHESVYGKVIEQLLDVYKQVKIGEEGN
;
A
#
# COMPACT_ATOMS: atom_id res chain seq x y z
N MET A 1 6.14 12.42 -29.61
CA MET A 1 7.01 13.51 -29.12
C MET A 1 6.82 14.69 -30.07
N PRO A 2 6.81 15.93 -29.58
CA PRO A 2 6.87 17.08 -30.48
C PRO A 2 8.16 17.01 -31.32
N ASP A 3 8.07 17.53 -32.54
CA ASP A 3 9.16 17.53 -33.52
C ASP A 3 10.40 18.28 -32.97
N PRO A 4 11.55 17.61 -32.81
CA PRO A 4 12.79 18.22 -32.31
C PRO A 4 13.28 19.40 -33.16
N THR A 5 12.84 19.53 -34.41
CA THR A 5 13.23 20.63 -35.31
C THR A 5 12.61 21.97 -34.95
N GLN A 6 11.56 21.97 -34.12
CA GLN A 6 10.90 23.19 -33.64
C GLN A 6 11.51 23.74 -32.35
N TRP A 7 12.53 23.08 -31.79
CA TRP A 7 13.13 23.52 -30.54
C TRP A 7 14.13 24.65 -30.83
N PRO A 8 14.12 25.75 -30.04
CA PRO A 8 15.11 26.80 -30.19
C PRO A 8 16.51 26.24 -29.90
N SER A 9 17.50 26.73 -30.65
CA SER A 9 18.90 26.39 -30.42
C SER A 9 19.35 26.97 -29.09
N PHE A 10 19.77 26.12 -28.16
CA PHE A 10 20.34 26.55 -26.88
C PHE A 10 21.83 26.22 -26.82
N ASP A 11 22.65 27.23 -26.51
CA ASP A 11 24.06 27.03 -26.14
C ASP A 11 24.15 26.82 -24.62
N LEU A 12 23.85 25.59 -24.19
CA LEU A 12 23.90 25.20 -22.79
C LEU A 12 25.18 24.42 -22.51
N PRO A 13 25.82 24.65 -21.36
CA PRO A 13 26.97 23.85 -20.96
C PRO A 13 26.57 22.38 -20.83
N ILE A 14 27.43 21.49 -21.33
CA ILE A 14 27.24 20.04 -21.22
C ILE A 14 27.35 19.66 -19.75
N ILE A 15 26.22 19.45 -19.09
CA ILE A 15 26.17 18.97 -17.70
C ILE A 15 26.49 17.47 -17.72
N LEU A 16 27.71 17.12 -17.34
CA LEU A 16 28.09 15.72 -17.18
C LEU A 16 27.26 15.08 -16.05
N PRO A 17 26.79 13.83 -16.23
CA PRO A 17 26.11 13.12 -15.17
C PRO A 17 27.05 12.99 -13.95
N PRO A 18 26.52 13.10 -12.72
CA PRO A 18 27.34 12.96 -11.54
C PRO A 18 28.00 11.56 -11.52
N PRO A 19 29.26 11.45 -11.06
CA PRO A 19 29.94 10.16 -10.99
C PRO A 19 29.12 9.18 -10.13
N MET A 20 28.75 8.04 -10.72
CA MET A 20 27.91 7.04 -10.06
C MET A 20 28.63 6.42 -8.86
N LYS A 21 28.25 6.82 -7.64
CA LYS A 21 28.80 6.22 -6.40
C LYS A 21 28.30 4.80 -6.13
N ARG A 22 27.19 4.36 -6.76
CA ARG A 22 26.58 3.04 -6.59
C ARG A 22 25.88 2.59 -7.88
N ALA A 23 26.01 1.31 -8.22
CA ALA A 23 25.28 0.71 -9.33
C ALA A 23 23.76 0.71 -9.09
N SER A 24 22.98 0.76 -10.18
CA SER A 24 21.53 0.60 -10.15
C SER A 24 21.17 -0.76 -9.56
N GLY A 25 20.49 -0.76 -8.42
CA GLY A 25 20.07 -1.98 -7.73
C GLY A 25 19.35 -1.69 -6.42
N ARG A 26 18.45 -2.59 -6.00
CA ARG A 26 17.79 -2.52 -4.69
C ARG A 26 18.88 -2.70 -3.61
N PRO A 27 19.08 -1.72 -2.70
CA PRO A 27 20.00 -1.91 -1.59
C PRO A 27 19.54 -3.14 -0.79
N PRO A 28 20.44 -4.07 -0.44
CA PRO A 28 20.09 -5.17 0.42
C PRO A 28 19.54 -4.60 1.73
N LYS A 29 18.37 -5.08 2.15
CA LYS A 29 17.66 -4.61 3.35
C LYS A 29 18.37 -5.16 4.59
N LEU A 30 19.60 -4.74 4.82
CA LEU A 30 20.38 -5.08 6.01
C LEU A 30 19.95 -4.17 7.15
N ARG A 31 18.77 -4.43 7.72
CA ARG A 31 18.42 -3.87 9.03
C ARG A 31 19.24 -4.64 10.06
N LYS A 32 20.45 -4.15 10.38
CA LYS A 32 21.19 -4.65 11.54
C LYS A 32 20.36 -4.31 12.79
N ILE A 33 19.84 -5.34 13.46
CA ILE A 33 19.13 -5.22 14.73
C ILE A 33 20.18 -4.77 15.76
N GLY A 34 19.97 -3.64 16.41
CA GLY A 34 20.86 -3.16 17.47
C GLY A 34 20.89 -4.13 18.65
N LYS A 35 21.96 -4.12 19.44
CA LYS A 35 22.11 -5.02 20.61
C LYS A 35 20.94 -4.93 21.60
N HIS A 36 20.29 -3.77 21.66
CA HIS A 36 19.14 -3.48 22.53
C HIS A 36 17.80 -3.40 21.79
N ASP A 37 17.75 -3.67 20.48
CA ASP A 37 16.48 -3.68 19.74
C ASP A 37 15.63 -4.88 20.16
N PRO A 38 14.31 -4.71 20.32
CA PRO A 38 13.40 -5.82 20.61
C PRO A 38 13.44 -6.83 19.46
N LYS A 39 13.73 -8.09 19.80
CA LYS A 39 13.66 -9.20 18.83
C LYS A 39 12.21 -9.33 18.35
N ARG A 40 12.03 -9.46 17.03
CA ARG A 40 10.71 -9.76 16.46
C ARG A 40 10.16 -11.03 17.10
N GLY A 41 8.95 -10.93 17.67
CA GLY A 41 8.24 -12.08 18.21
C GLY A 41 8.00 -13.18 17.16
N LYS A 42 7.71 -14.39 17.63
CA LYS A 42 7.36 -15.51 16.74
C LYS A 42 6.07 -15.14 15.99
N ARG A 43 6.08 -15.27 14.65
CA ARG A 43 4.99 -14.86 13.74
C ARG A 43 3.65 -15.61 13.96
N ASN A 44 3.64 -16.63 14.79
CA ASN A 44 2.60 -17.64 14.92
C ASN A 44 2.39 -17.99 16.40
N SER A 45 2.14 -16.97 17.22
CA SER A 45 1.86 -17.05 18.66
C SER A 45 0.63 -17.89 19.03
N THR A 46 -0.17 -18.35 18.06
CA THR A 46 -1.37 -19.17 18.30
C THR A 46 -1.17 -20.64 17.89
N VAL A 47 -0.16 -20.97 17.07
CA VAL A 47 0.01 -22.32 16.52
C VAL A 47 0.84 -23.17 17.48
N ARG A 48 0.22 -24.23 18.03
CA ARG A 48 0.87 -25.22 18.90
C ARG A 48 1.36 -26.42 18.08
N CYS A 49 2.64 -26.76 18.21
CA CYS A 49 3.23 -27.88 17.50
C CYS A 49 2.71 -29.23 18.01
N GLY A 50 2.20 -30.10 17.13
CA GLY A 50 1.75 -31.45 17.52
C GLY A 50 2.85 -32.38 18.04
N LYS A 51 4.13 -32.12 17.73
CA LYS A 51 5.27 -32.96 18.14
C LYS A 51 5.86 -32.58 19.50
N CYS A 52 6.23 -31.31 19.69
CA CYS A 52 6.86 -30.82 20.93
C CYS A 52 5.93 -30.00 21.84
N LYS A 53 4.68 -29.76 21.39
CA LYS A 53 3.63 -29.00 22.10
C LYS A 53 3.97 -27.54 22.43
N GLU A 54 5.05 -27.00 21.87
CA GLU A 54 5.43 -25.60 22.01
C GLU A 54 4.74 -24.71 20.97
N VAL A 55 4.53 -23.45 21.34
CA VAL A 55 3.83 -22.45 20.54
C VAL A 55 4.83 -21.71 19.64
N GLY A 56 4.43 -21.40 18.41
CA GLY A 56 5.25 -20.67 17.45
C GLY A 56 5.83 -21.51 16.30
N HIS A 57 5.38 -22.75 16.09
CA HIS A 57 5.67 -23.55 14.90
C HIS A 57 4.70 -24.75 14.79
N ASN A 58 4.66 -25.41 13.62
CA ASN A 58 3.83 -26.59 13.39
C ASN A 58 4.69 -27.88 13.37
N ALA A 59 4.05 -29.05 13.31
CA ALA A 59 4.74 -30.35 13.33
C ALA A 59 5.65 -30.60 12.12
N ARG A 60 5.43 -29.90 10.99
CA ARG A 60 6.24 -29.99 9.77
C ARG A 60 7.56 -29.21 9.88
N THR A 61 7.56 -28.08 10.60
CA THR A 61 8.74 -27.21 10.76
C THR A 61 9.45 -27.39 12.10
N CYS A 62 9.06 -28.41 12.87
CA CYS A 62 9.64 -28.71 14.18
C CYS A 62 11.07 -29.24 14.03
N ARG A 63 12.04 -28.53 14.64
CA ARG A 63 13.46 -28.93 14.67
C ARG A 63 13.79 -29.96 15.78
N GLY A 64 12.81 -30.78 16.18
CA GLY A 64 13.05 -31.92 17.07
C GLY A 64 13.26 -31.57 18.54
N GLY A 65 12.33 -30.82 19.15
CA GLY A 65 12.25 -30.79 20.62
C GLY A 65 11.76 -32.14 21.17
N ALA A 66 12.24 -32.52 22.36
CA ALA A 66 11.94 -33.80 23.02
C ALA A 66 10.46 -34.20 22.89
N THR A 67 10.23 -35.45 22.49
CA THR A 67 8.89 -36.00 22.25
C THR A 67 8.04 -35.96 23.51
N ALA A 68 6.71 -35.95 23.36
CA ALA A 68 5.79 -35.95 24.50
C ALA A 68 6.03 -37.12 25.49
N LYS A 69 6.64 -38.23 25.02
CA LYS A 69 7.09 -39.34 25.87
C LYS A 69 8.28 -38.93 26.76
N GLN A 70 9.30 -38.31 26.17
CA GLN A 70 10.49 -37.79 26.89
C GLN A 70 10.17 -36.66 27.89
N LYS A 71 9.18 -35.80 27.62
CA LYS A 71 8.70 -34.81 28.61
C LYS A 71 7.88 -35.44 29.74
N LYS A 72 7.20 -36.57 29.50
CA LYS A 72 6.45 -37.30 30.53
C LYS A 72 7.40 -38.00 31.51
N ASP A 73 8.49 -38.55 30.99
CA ASP A 73 9.55 -39.17 31.78
C ASP A 73 10.33 -38.13 32.62
N ALA A 74 10.51 -36.91 32.10
CA ALA A 74 11.09 -35.80 32.86
C ALA A 74 10.13 -35.18 33.90
N ALA A 75 8.82 -35.19 33.64
CA ALA A 75 7.81 -34.68 34.59
C ALA A 75 7.56 -35.65 35.76
N ALA A 76 7.75 -36.96 35.56
CA ALA A 76 7.71 -37.94 36.63
C ALA A 76 8.86 -37.77 37.65
N ALA A 77 9.97 -37.13 37.26
CA ALA A 77 11.10 -36.84 38.13
C ALA A 77 10.94 -35.54 38.95
N ALA A 78 9.91 -34.73 38.71
CA ALA A 78 9.74 -33.40 39.33
C ALA A 78 8.47 -33.25 40.18
N GLY A 79 7.79 -34.35 40.52
CA GLY A 79 6.59 -34.33 41.35
C GLY A 79 6.88 -34.22 42.84
N ALA A 80 7.07 -33.00 43.36
CA ALA A 80 6.87 -32.69 44.79
C ALA A 80 6.56 -31.20 45.00
N SER A 81 5.48 -30.91 45.76
CA SER A 81 4.93 -29.60 46.23
C SER A 81 4.20 -28.75 45.14
N GLY A 82 2.89 -28.43 45.19
CA GLY A 82 2.03 -27.86 46.26
C GLY A 82 2.13 -26.32 46.19
N SER A 83 1.13 -25.43 46.14
CA SER A 83 -0.34 -25.43 46.23
C SER A 83 -0.86 -23.99 45.97
N ALA A 84 -2.10 -23.86 45.46
CA ALA A 84 -3.16 -22.86 45.78
C ALA A 84 -3.09 -21.33 45.44
N GLY A 85 -4.22 -20.84 44.89
CA GLY A 85 -4.85 -19.51 45.11
C GLY A 85 -4.59 -18.41 44.06
N ALA A 86 -5.44 -17.40 43.81
CA ALA A 86 -6.89 -17.23 43.59
C ALA A 86 -7.12 -15.72 43.28
N ALA A 87 -8.03 -15.42 42.34
CA ALA A 87 -8.90 -14.24 42.21
C ALA A 87 -8.37 -12.77 42.17
N GLY A 88 -8.96 -11.99 41.23
CA GLY A 88 -9.57 -10.68 41.55
C GLY A 88 -9.04 -9.43 40.83
N ALA A 89 -9.87 -8.82 39.97
CA ALA A 89 -10.43 -7.46 40.15
C ALA A 89 -10.67 -6.70 38.82
N ALA A 90 -11.89 -6.16 38.73
CA ALA A 90 -12.41 -5.26 37.70
C ALA A 90 -12.38 -3.80 38.18
N GLY A 91 -12.48 -2.85 37.23
CA GLY A 91 -12.76 -1.42 37.44
C GLY A 91 -12.52 -0.67 36.12
N SER A 92 -13.54 -0.31 35.35
CA SER A 92 -14.42 0.90 35.43
C SER A 92 -13.70 2.21 35.12
N GLY A 93 -14.13 2.92 34.05
CA GLY A 93 -13.65 4.26 33.74
C GLY A 93 -14.19 4.88 32.44
N ALA A 94 -15.39 5.47 32.56
CA ALA A 94 -15.92 6.70 31.94
C ALA A 94 -15.65 7.09 30.46
N ALA A 95 -16.76 7.55 29.87
CA ALA A 95 -16.93 8.17 28.57
C ALA A 95 -16.06 9.42 28.33
N GLY A 96 -15.73 9.63 27.05
CA GLY A 96 -15.18 10.87 26.51
C GLY A 96 -15.47 10.93 25.02
N SER A 97 -16.62 11.49 24.67
CA SER A 97 -16.96 11.89 23.31
C SER A 97 -16.02 13.00 22.84
N GLN A 98 -15.28 12.77 21.76
CA GLN A 98 -14.66 13.83 20.98
C GLN A 98 -15.02 13.63 19.51
N GLN A 99 -16.08 14.34 19.12
CA GLN A 99 -16.21 14.89 17.78
C GLN A 99 -15.04 15.88 17.59
N GLY A 100 -14.19 15.60 16.60
CA GLY A 100 -13.16 16.51 16.13
C GLY A 100 -13.08 16.39 14.62
N GLY A 101 -13.53 17.44 13.93
CA GLY A 101 -13.56 17.50 12.47
C GLY A 101 -12.16 17.36 11.88
N ASP A 102 -12.00 16.39 10.98
CA ASP A 102 -10.78 16.13 10.23
C ASP A 102 -10.73 17.05 8.98
N GLN A 103 -10.67 18.36 9.21
CA GLN A 103 -10.45 19.37 8.17
C GLN A 103 -9.18 20.16 8.50
N GLY A 104 -8.00 19.58 8.22
CA GLY A 104 -6.73 20.28 8.45
C GLY A 104 -5.44 19.51 8.15
N ALA A 105 -5.51 18.23 7.79
CA ALA A 105 -4.30 17.41 7.63
C ALA A 105 -3.51 17.66 6.33
N SER A 106 -4.11 18.26 5.29
CA SER A 106 -3.47 18.33 3.95
C SER A 106 -2.34 19.35 3.85
N SER A 107 -2.51 20.57 4.37
CA SER A 107 -1.54 21.66 4.23
C SER A 107 -0.25 21.42 5.04
N SER A 108 -0.39 20.93 6.27
CA SER A 108 0.73 20.70 7.20
C SER A 108 1.59 19.48 6.84
N GLN A 109 1.03 18.45 6.21
CA GLN A 109 1.82 17.32 5.67
C GLN A 109 2.58 17.73 4.40
N GLN A 110 1.99 18.56 3.54
CA GLN A 110 2.60 18.98 2.29
C GLN A 110 3.83 19.87 2.51
N GLN A 111 3.79 20.78 3.48
CA GLN A 111 4.96 21.59 3.89
C GLN A 111 6.08 20.73 4.51
N ARG A 112 5.76 19.75 5.37
CA ARG A 112 6.75 18.83 5.95
C ARG A 112 7.42 17.92 4.91
N ASN A 113 6.71 17.58 3.84
CA ASN A 113 7.24 16.76 2.75
C ASN A 113 8.14 17.56 1.80
N ALA A 114 7.88 18.86 1.61
CA ALA A 114 8.74 19.73 0.80
C ALA A 114 10.16 19.86 1.40
N SER A 115 10.28 20.11 2.70
CA SER A 115 11.59 20.21 3.38
C SER A 115 12.38 18.89 3.31
N LYS A 116 11.71 17.74 3.37
CA LYS A 116 12.36 16.42 3.22
C LYS A 116 12.86 16.17 1.79
N ARG A 117 12.19 16.71 0.77
CA ARG A 117 12.61 16.57 -0.64
C ARG A 117 13.88 17.35 -0.94
N VAL A 118 14.02 18.57 -0.39
CA VAL A 118 15.24 19.39 -0.49
C VAL A 118 16.44 18.65 0.13
N VAL A 119 16.25 18.09 1.32
CA VAL A 119 17.30 17.32 2.01
C VAL A 119 17.64 16.00 1.28
N GLN A 120 16.66 15.36 0.62
CA GLN A 120 16.87 14.16 -0.18
C GLN A 120 17.67 14.46 -1.46
N SER A 121 17.38 15.57 -2.15
CA SER A 121 18.14 16.00 -3.34
C SER A 121 19.58 16.40 -2.98
N GLU A 122 19.77 17.11 -1.87
CA GLU A 122 21.11 17.48 -1.36
C GLU A 122 21.96 16.25 -1.01
N ARG A 123 21.32 15.17 -0.55
CA ARG A 123 21.99 13.92 -0.15
C ARG A 123 21.97 12.84 -1.24
N PHE A 124 21.50 13.16 -2.44
CA PHE A 124 21.33 12.21 -3.56
C PHE A 124 20.60 10.91 -3.15
N GLY A 125 19.59 11.04 -2.29
CA GLY A 125 18.76 9.91 -1.85
C GLY A 125 17.87 9.42 -2.99
N LYS A 126 17.61 8.11 -3.04
CA LYS A 126 16.69 7.54 -4.04
C LYS A 126 15.27 8.08 -3.82
N CYS A 127 14.65 8.60 -4.88
CA CYS A 127 13.25 9.06 -4.86
C CYS A 127 12.34 8.03 -5.52
N LEU A 128 11.18 7.79 -4.92
CA LEU A 128 10.05 7.11 -5.56
C LEU A 128 8.97 8.17 -5.74
N LEU A 129 8.66 8.47 -7.00
CA LEU A 129 7.73 9.53 -7.36
C LEU A 129 6.58 8.89 -8.14
N GLU A 130 5.37 9.01 -7.58
CA GLU A 130 4.12 8.72 -8.28
C GLU A 130 3.47 10.06 -8.60
N LEU A 131 3.76 10.58 -9.78
CA LEU A 131 3.19 11.84 -10.26
C LEU A 131 1.93 11.52 -11.05
N SER A 132 0.85 12.27 -10.78
CA SER A 132 -0.46 12.08 -11.41
C SER A 132 -0.37 11.98 -12.95
N GLY A 133 -1.28 11.22 -13.56
CA GLY A 133 -1.30 10.95 -15.00
C GLY A 133 -2.37 11.74 -15.77
N ASN A 134 -2.09 12.02 -17.05
CA ASN A 134 -3.08 12.47 -18.03
C ASN A 134 -3.59 11.28 -18.86
N ASN A 135 -4.22 10.32 -18.18
CA ASN A 135 -4.55 9.02 -18.75
C ASN A 135 -5.58 9.14 -19.87
N ALA A 136 -5.40 8.31 -20.91
CA ALA A 136 -6.31 8.21 -22.03
C ALA A 136 -6.85 6.79 -22.20
N ILE A 137 -8.11 6.68 -22.58
CA ILE A 137 -8.70 5.47 -23.14
C ILE A 137 -8.80 5.69 -24.65
N ILE A 138 -8.31 4.72 -25.43
CA ILE A 138 -8.38 4.73 -26.89
C ILE A 138 -9.36 3.62 -27.31
N VAL A 139 -10.35 3.97 -28.12
CA VAL A 139 -11.39 3.06 -28.58
C VAL A 139 -11.32 2.97 -30.10
N MET A 140 -11.06 1.77 -30.59
CA MET A 140 -11.01 1.45 -32.02
C MET A 140 -12.38 1.03 -32.54
N ASP A 141 -12.49 0.87 -33.86
CA ASP A 141 -13.72 0.55 -34.58
C ASP A 141 -14.29 -0.85 -34.28
N ASP A 142 -13.42 -1.79 -33.91
CA ASP A 142 -13.74 -3.17 -33.54
C ASP A 142 -14.08 -3.36 -32.05
N ALA A 143 -14.07 -2.29 -31.27
CA ALA A 143 -14.28 -2.37 -29.83
C ALA A 143 -15.72 -2.74 -29.44
N ASP A 144 -15.87 -3.57 -28.40
CA ASP A 144 -17.17 -3.81 -27.78
C ASP A 144 -17.66 -2.55 -27.04
N ILE A 145 -18.60 -1.84 -27.68
CA ILE A 145 -19.15 -0.58 -27.19
C ILE A 145 -19.75 -0.72 -25.79
N LYS A 146 -20.42 -1.83 -25.46
CA LYS A 146 -21.04 -1.99 -24.13
C LYS A 146 -20.00 -2.04 -23.04
N LEU A 147 -18.90 -2.75 -23.28
CA LEU A 147 -17.78 -2.83 -22.36
C LEU A 147 -17.05 -1.49 -22.24
N VAL A 148 -16.86 -0.79 -23.37
CA VAL A 148 -16.25 0.55 -23.41
C VAL A 148 -17.01 1.52 -22.52
N ILE A 149 -18.34 1.64 -22.67
CA ILE A 149 -19.15 2.59 -21.89
C ILE A 149 -19.00 2.34 -20.39
N ARG A 150 -19.15 1.08 -19.95
CA ARG A 150 -19.01 0.73 -18.53
C ARG A 150 -17.62 1.06 -18.00
N SER A 151 -16.59 0.76 -18.77
CA SER A 151 -15.19 0.99 -18.38
C SER A 151 -14.85 2.48 -18.31
N VAL A 152 -15.31 3.28 -19.28
CA VAL A 152 -15.11 4.73 -19.31
C VAL A 152 -15.80 5.40 -18.12
N VAL A 153 -17.06 5.07 -17.84
CA VAL A 153 -17.80 5.66 -16.72
C VAL A 153 -17.13 5.32 -15.39
N PHE A 154 -16.75 4.06 -15.18
CA PHE A 154 -16.02 3.66 -13.98
C PHE A 154 -14.68 4.40 -13.84
N ALA A 155 -13.89 4.48 -14.91
CA ALA A 155 -12.59 5.12 -14.89
C ALA A 155 -12.66 6.65 -14.74
N ALA A 156 -13.71 7.29 -15.24
CA ALA A 156 -13.87 8.74 -15.17
C ALA A 156 -14.53 9.20 -13.87
N VAL A 157 -15.60 8.53 -13.45
CA VAL A 157 -16.43 8.94 -12.30
C VAL A 157 -16.01 8.25 -11.00
N GLY A 158 -15.30 7.12 -11.08
CA GLY A 158 -14.79 6.40 -9.92
C GLY A 158 -13.99 7.31 -9.00
N THR A 159 -14.27 7.26 -7.70
CA THR A 159 -13.68 8.17 -6.68
C THR A 159 -13.80 9.65 -7.06
N THR A 160 -14.91 10.03 -7.71
CA THR A 160 -15.15 11.39 -8.24
C THR A 160 -14.01 11.95 -9.09
N GLY A 161 -13.28 11.07 -9.78
CA GLY A 161 -12.14 11.46 -10.63
C GLY A 161 -10.86 11.83 -9.87
N GLN A 162 -10.80 11.57 -8.55
CA GLN A 162 -9.66 11.89 -7.69
C GLN A 162 -8.61 10.77 -7.61
N SER A 163 -8.62 9.85 -8.58
CA SER A 163 -7.61 8.80 -8.69
C SER A 163 -6.51 9.17 -9.69
N CYS A 164 -5.27 8.72 -9.43
CA CYS A 164 -4.17 8.85 -10.38
C CYS A 164 -4.39 8.05 -11.68
N THR A 165 -5.30 7.06 -11.65
CA THR A 165 -5.69 6.24 -12.81
C THR A 165 -6.95 6.72 -13.51
N THR A 166 -7.53 7.85 -13.08
CA THR A 166 -8.76 8.39 -13.68
C THR A 166 -8.57 8.66 -15.18
N CYS A 167 -9.57 8.28 -15.98
CA CYS A 167 -9.62 8.59 -17.39
C CYS A 167 -9.90 10.09 -17.59
N ARG A 168 -8.96 10.83 -18.16
CA ARG A 168 -9.09 12.27 -18.44
C ARG A 168 -9.36 12.57 -19.90
N ARG A 169 -8.94 11.66 -20.79
CA ARG A 169 -9.08 11.81 -22.24
C ARG A 169 -9.68 10.54 -22.82
N LEU A 170 -10.69 10.69 -23.65
CA LEU A 170 -11.28 9.60 -24.40
C LEU A 170 -11.02 9.86 -25.89
N LEU A 171 -10.25 8.98 -26.52
CA LEU A 171 -9.92 9.05 -27.93
C LEU A 171 -10.73 7.97 -28.66
N LEU A 172 -11.61 8.39 -29.56
CA LEU A 172 -12.53 7.50 -30.24
C LEU A 172 -12.22 7.46 -31.73
N HIS A 173 -12.27 6.27 -32.32
CA HIS A 173 -12.30 6.13 -33.76
C HIS A 173 -13.60 6.73 -34.33
N GLU A 174 -13.51 7.39 -35.47
CA GLU A 174 -14.60 8.17 -36.06
C GLU A 174 -15.87 7.33 -36.30
N SER A 175 -15.70 6.08 -36.74
CA SER A 175 -16.82 5.16 -37.01
C SER A 175 -17.66 4.80 -35.79
N VAL A 176 -17.10 4.87 -34.57
CA VAL A 176 -17.79 4.51 -33.32
C VAL A 176 -18.14 5.73 -32.46
N TYR A 177 -17.59 6.91 -32.80
CA TYR A 177 -17.77 8.15 -32.06
C TYR A 177 -19.22 8.43 -31.70
N GLY A 178 -20.12 8.45 -32.69
CA GLY A 178 -21.53 8.79 -32.47
C GLY A 178 -22.22 7.84 -31.48
N LYS A 179 -22.06 6.53 -31.69
CA LYS A 179 -22.66 5.48 -30.84
C LYS A 179 -22.15 5.54 -29.40
N VAL A 180 -20.85 5.78 -29.23
CA VAL A 180 -20.22 5.86 -27.90
C VAL A 180 -20.72 7.09 -27.15
N ILE A 181 -20.74 8.27 -27.79
CA ILE A 181 -21.16 9.51 -27.13
C ILE A 181 -22.63 9.44 -26.71
N GLU A 182 -23.51 8.96 -27.57
CA GLU A 182 -24.95 8.82 -27.27
C GLU A 182 -25.18 7.94 -26.04
N GLN A 183 -24.63 6.72 -26.03
CA GLN A 183 -24.76 5.81 -24.90
C GLN A 183 -24.08 6.33 -23.63
N LEU A 184 -22.96 7.03 -23.77
CA LEU A 184 -22.24 7.59 -22.62
C LEU A 184 -23.08 8.67 -21.94
N LEU A 185 -23.70 9.57 -22.71
CA LEU A 185 -24.60 10.60 -22.18
C LEU A 185 -25.78 10.00 -21.40
N ASP A 186 -26.37 8.92 -21.91
CA ASP A 186 -27.49 8.26 -21.26
C ASP A 186 -27.10 7.58 -19.94
N VAL A 187 -25.91 6.99 -19.86
CA VAL A 187 -25.40 6.42 -18.61
C VAL A 187 -25.01 7.52 -17.61
N TYR A 188 -24.43 8.63 -18.08
CA TYR A 188 -24.08 9.75 -17.20
C TYR A 188 -25.30 10.38 -16.51
N LYS A 189 -26.46 10.42 -17.16
CA LYS A 189 -27.73 10.87 -16.53
C LYS A 189 -28.15 10.00 -15.34
N GLN A 190 -27.69 8.74 -15.29
CA GLN A 190 -28.04 7.79 -14.23
C GLN A 190 -27.07 7.84 -13.04
N VAL A 191 -25.98 8.59 -13.15
CA VAL A 191 -25.02 8.77 -12.06
C VAL A 191 -25.70 9.56 -10.94
N LYS A 192 -25.95 8.89 -9.82
CA LYS A 192 -26.52 9.50 -8.62
C LYS A 192 -25.39 10.05 -7.75
N ILE A 193 -25.56 11.29 -7.30
CA ILE A 193 -24.69 11.92 -6.30
C ILE A 193 -25.43 11.83 -4.97
N GLY A 194 -24.76 11.37 -3.93
CA GLY A 194 -25.34 11.19 -2.60
C GLY A 194 -24.28 10.94 -1.54
N GLU A 195 -24.72 10.73 -0.30
CA GLU A 195 -23.83 10.39 0.81
C GLU A 195 -23.50 8.89 0.84
N GLU A 196 -22.37 8.52 1.45
CA GLU A 196 -22.02 7.13 1.67
C GLU A 196 -23.03 6.47 2.65
N GLY A 197 -23.76 5.45 2.18
CA GLY A 197 -24.59 4.61 3.05
C GLY A 197 -26.06 4.47 2.69
N ASN A 198 -26.49 4.93 1.51
CA ASN A 198 -27.85 4.73 0.99
C ASN A 198 -27.84 3.90 -0.30
#